data_AF-A0A090S286-F1
#
_entry.id   AF-A0A090S286-F1
#
_cell.length_a   1.000
_cell.length_b   1.000
_cell.length_c   1.000
_cell.angle_alpha   90.00
_cell.angle_beta   90.00
_cell.angle_gamma   90.00
#
_symmetry.space_group_name_H-M   'P 1'
#
loop_
_entity.id
_entity.type
_entity.pdbx_description
1 polymer ?
#
loop_
_entity_poly.entity_id
_entity_poly.type
_entity_poly.pdbx_seq_one_letter_code
_entity_poly.pdbx_strand_id
1 'polypeptide(L)'
;MLSICMVTFSVAATSASANQPPPSSGSSAQQEIVINGVTFTVSESYQFFDWVNAPDDFKYEKLPVKSFTNPNGDTHYYQVVQLPDGNLNWYQAAYMAEAAGGYLASITSPEENAFVFDLVNDDKYFWQFPTYVEGESRHNHYEITIGPFLGGYQPDGSEEPAGGWRWLSGEEFDYTNWAQNLDDGVIDKDPRDNTQPNDSGDRNQRVMGFGEMNLPVPTWGDYMDDVGTYGRERLPGRSYAFIIEYESMPQTVTP
;
A
#
# COMPACT_ATOMS: atom_id res chain seq x y z
N MET A 1 -59.44 29.02 54.14
CA MET A 1 -58.28 28.20 54.57
C MET A 1 -58.23 26.96 53.69
N LEU A 2 -57.03 26.39 53.48
CA LEU A 2 -56.60 25.46 52.41
C LEU A 2 -56.22 26.20 51.12
N SER A 3 -54.97 26.66 50.94
CA SER A 3 -53.67 25.95 50.82
C SER A 3 -53.51 25.28 49.45
N ILE A 4 -52.80 26.03 48.59
CA ILE A 4 -52.33 25.67 47.25
C ILE A 4 -51.04 24.87 47.42
N CYS A 5 -50.98 23.65 46.86
CA CYS A 5 -49.74 22.94 46.57
C CYS A 5 -49.75 22.52 45.10
N MET A 6 -49.09 23.32 44.25
CA MET A 6 -48.73 22.92 42.89
C MET A 6 -47.48 22.04 42.98
N VAL A 7 -47.58 20.80 42.51
CA VAL A 7 -46.42 19.96 42.20
C VAL A 7 -46.04 20.24 40.75
N THR A 8 -44.87 20.83 40.53
CA THR A 8 -44.28 21.01 39.21
C THR A 8 -43.56 19.72 38.80
N PHE A 9 -44.00 19.09 37.71
CA PHE A 9 -43.21 18.09 37.01
C PHE A 9 -42.29 18.81 36.01
N SER A 10 -40.98 18.76 36.25
CA SER A 10 -39.96 19.18 35.29
C SER A 10 -39.75 18.05 34.27
N VAL A 11 -40.10 18.28 33.01
CA VAL A 11 -39.73 17.40 31.91
C VAL A 11 -38.36 17.86 31.42
N ALA A 12 -37.32 17.09 31.75
CA ALA A 12 -35.99 17.29 31.18
C ALA A 12 -36.03 16.92 29.69
N ALA A 13 -35.96 17.93 28.81
CA ALA A 13 -35.67 17.72 27.40
C ALA A 13 -34.17 17.42 27.27
N THR A 14 -33.82 16.15 27.06
CA THR A 14 -32.48 15.77 26.62
C THR A 14 -32.34 16.17 25.15
N SER A 15 -31.53 17.20 24.89
CA SER A 15 -31.08 17.57 23.55
C SER A 15 -30.14 16.49 23.02
N ALA A 16 -30.67 15.55 22.25
CA ALA A 16 -29.85 14.69 21.41
C ALA A 16 -29.30 15.56 20.26
N SER A 17 -28.01 15.86 20.34
CA SER A 17 -27.24 16.51 19.29
C SER A 17 -27.29 15.66 18.02
N ALA A 18 -28.02 16.13 17.02
CA ALA A 18 -27.93 15.66 15.65
C ALA A 18 -26.61 16.17 15.06
N ASN A 19 -25.60 15.30 15.04
CA ASN A 19 -24.48 15.36 14.09
C ASN A 19 -23.77 14.00 14.11
N GLN A 20 -24.41 13.03 13.48
CA GLN A 20 -23.68 11.92 12.86
C GLN A 20 -23.85 12.12 11.36
N PRO A 21 -22.77 12.19 10.56
CA PRO A 21 -22.93 12.09 9.12
C PRO A 21 -23.65 10.76 8.81
N PRO A 22 -24.48 10.69 7.77
CA PRO A 22 -25.12 9.44 7.41
C PRO A 22 -24.04 8.37 7.21
N PRO A 23 -24.26 7.11 7.62
CA PRO A 23 -23.37 6.03 7.21
C PRO A 23 -23.29 6.07 5.70
N SER A 24 -22.09 6.11 5.14
CA SER A 24 -21.87 6.04 3.70
C SER A 24 -22.35 4.67 3.22
N SER A 25 -23.64 4.57 2.92
CA SER A 25 -24.27 3.41 2.30
C SER A 25 -23.85 3.37 0.83
N GLY A 26 -22.65 2.85 0.60
CA GLY A 26 -22.18 2.41 -0.68
C GLY A 26 -21.34 1.18 -0.42
N SER A 27 -21.98 0.00 -0.30
CA SER A 27 -21.27 -1.23 -0.62
C SER A 27 -20.82 -1.05 -2.06
N SER A 28 -19.53 -0.75 -2.25
CA SER A 28 -18.93 -0.75 -3.57
C SER A 28 -19.07 -2.17 -4.09
N ALA A 29 -19.59 -2.33 -5.30
CA ALA A 29 -19.65 -3.63 -5.93
C ALA A 29 -18.23 -4.23 -6.01
N GLN A 30 -18.14 -5.55 -5.81
CA GLN A 30 -16.89 -6.29 -5.72
C GLN A 30 -16.77 -7.30 -6.86
N GLN A 31 -15.54 -7.52 -7.32
CA GLN A 31 -15.19 -8.52 -8.33
C GLN A 31 -14.08 -9.42 -7.80
N GLU A 32 -14.06 -10.67 -8.28
CA GLU A 32 -12.92 -11.57 -8.07
C GLU A 32 -11.90 -11.37 -9.20
N ILE A 33 -10.64 -11.24 -8.83
CA ILE A 33 -9.50 -11.29 -9.75
C ILE A 33 -8.56 -12.41 -9.34
N VAL A 34 -7.82 -12.96 -10.30
CA VAL A 34 -6.76 -13.94 -10.02
C VAL A 34 -5.45 -13.32 -10.47
N ILE A 35 -4.49 -13.24 -9.53
CA ILE A 35 -3.13 -12.75 -9.78
C ILE A 35 -2.17 -13.79 -9.23
N ASN A 36 -1.27 -14.31 -10.06
CA ASN A 36 -0.29 -15.33 -9.72
C ASN A 36 -0.92 -16.57 -9.04
N GLY A 37 -2.13 -16.95 -9.46
CA GLY A 37 -2.90 -18.06 -8.90
C GLY A 37 -3.60 -17.78 -7.56
N VAL A 38 -3.49 -16.56 -7.02
CA VAL A 38 -4.20 -16.12 -5.81
C VAL A 38 -5.47 -15.38 -6.20
N THR A 39 -6.61 -15.74 -5.58
CA THR A 39 -7.89 -15.05 -5.79
C THR A 39 -8.05 -13.90 -4.80
N PHE A 40 -8.31 -12.70 -5.30
CA PHE A 40 -8.59 -11.51 -4.50
C PHE A 40 -10.00 -10.99 -4.78
N THR A 41 -10.69 -10.52 -3.74
CA THR A 41 -11.95 -9.80 -3.88
C THR A 41 -11.68 -8.30 -3.83
N VAL A 42 -11.83 -7.60 -4.95
CA VAL A 42 -11.49 -6.18 -5.09
C VAL A 42 -12.68 -5.35 -5.56
N SER A 43 -12.59 -4.02 -5.53
CA SER A 43 -13.68 -3.18 -6.04
C SER A 43 -13.86 -3.34 -7.56
N GLU A 44 -15.10 -3.44 -8.04
CA GLU A 44 -15.48 -3.50 -9.47
C GLU A 44 -14.99 -2.31 -10.30
N SER A 45 -14.64 -1.23 -9.63
CA SER A 45 -14.12 -0.03 -10.26
C SER A 45 -12.65 -0.07 -10.66
N TYR A 46 -11.89 -1.01 -10.10
CA TYR A 46 -10.48 -1.12 -10.44
C TYR A 46 -10.39 -1.58 -11.88
N GLN A 47 -9.70 -0.78 -12.68
CA GLN A 47 -9.50 -1.05 -14.10
C GLN A 47 -8.19 -1.81 -14.25
N PHE A 48 -8.28 -3.04 -14.73
CA PHE A 48 -7.12 -3.89 -15.02
C PHE A 48 -6.83 -3.87 -16.51
N PHE A 49 -5.56 -3.79 -16.85
CA PHE A 49 -5.02 -3.87 -18.21
C PHE A 49 -3.63 -4.48 -18.12
N ASP A 50 -3.16 -5.04 -19.24
CA ASP A 50 -1.79 -5.52 -19.38
C ASP A 50 -0.92 -4.49 -20.13
N TRP A 51 0.35 -4.81 -20.37
CA TRP A 51 1.28 -3.94 -21.08
C TRP A 51 0.88 -3.64 -22.53
N VAL A 52 0.15 -4.53 -23.19
CA VAL A 52 -0.24 -4.41 -24.60
C VAL A 52 -1.49 -3.53 -24.74
N ASN A 53 -2.38 -3.60 -23.75
CA ASN A 53 -3.66 -2.91 -23.70
C ASN A 53 -3.64 -1.73 -22.72
N ALA A 54 -2.45 -1.28 -22.29
CA ALA A 54 -2.30 -0.14 -21.41
C ALA A 54 -2.91 1.13 -22.06
N PRO A 55 -3.73 1.90 -21.33
CA PRO A 55 -4.30 3.15 -21.83
C PRO A 55 -3.22 4.14 -22.29
N ASP A 56 -3.53 4.96 -23.31
CA ASP A 56 -2.58 5.93 -23.88
C ASP A 56 -2.04 6.95 -22.85
N ASP A 57 -2.84 7.25 -21.83
CA ASP A 57 -2.48 8.17 -20.75
C ASP A 57 -1.70 7.50 -19.61
N PHE A 58 -1.63 6.17 -19.56
CA PHE A 58 -0.85 5.45 -18.57
C PHE A 58 0.66 5.59 -18.88
N LYS A 59 1.38 6.33 -18.04
CA LYS A 59 2.82 6.59 -18.21
C LYS A 59 3.65 5.67 -17.31
N TYR A 60 4.64 5.03 -17.92
CA TYR A 60 5.58 4.19 -17.20
C TYR A 60 6.96 4.15 -17.88
N GLU A 61 7.99 3.77 -17.13
CA GLU A 61 9.32 3.43 -17.62
C GLU A 61 9.79 2.11 -16.98
N LYS A 62 10.13 1.12 -17.80
CA LYS A 62 10.76 -0.13 -17.35
C LYS A 62 12.27 0.03 -17.34
N LEU A 63 12.89 -0.03 -16.18
CA LEU A 63 14.35 0.11 -16.04
C LEU A 63 15.07 -1.19 -16.44
N PRO A 64 16.40 -1.15 -16.66
CA PRO A 64 17.17 -2.35 -16.99
C PRO A 64 17.06 -3.42 -15.91
N VAL A 65 16.85 -4.67 -16.35
CA VAL A 65 16.79 -5.84 -15.47
C VAL A 65 18.15 -6.04 -14.77
N LYS A 66 18.12 -6.33 -13.47
CA LYS A 66 19.28 -6.69 -12.65
C LYS A 66 19.08 -8.07 -12.05
N SER A 67 20.13 -8.86 -11.91
CA SER A 67 20.05 -10.18 -11.26
C SER A 67 20.63 -10.15 -9.86
N PHE A 68 20.07 -10.93 -8.97
CA PHE A 68 20.62 -11.22 -7.65
C PHE A 68 20.65 -12.72 -7.42
N THR A 69 21.74 -13.22 -6.85
CA THR A 69 21.87 -14.62 -6.44
C THR A 69 21.92 -14.63 -4.93
N ASN A 70 20.96 -15.28 -4.30
CA ASN A 70 20.88 -15.36 -2.85
C ASN A 70 22.03 -16.26 -2.29
N PRO A 71 22.22 -16.30 -0.97
CA PRO A 71 23.25 -17.16 -0.37
C PRO A 71 23.03 -18.67 -0.57
N ASN A 72 21.81 -19.11 -0.88
CA ASN A 72 21.48 -20.52 -1.10
C ASN A 72 21.85 -20.99 -2.54
N GLY A 73 22.05 -20.05 -3.47
CA GLY A 73 22.42 -20.28 -4.87
C GLY A 73 21.32 -19.98 -5.90
N ASP A 74 20.09 -19.71 -5.47
CA ASP A 74 18.98 -19.36 -6.36
C ASP A 74 19.16 -17.94 -6.90
N THR A 75 18.87 -17.76 -8.19
CA THR A 75 19.05 -16.48 -8.89
C THR A 75 17.73 -15.94 -9.40
N HIS A 76 17.38 -14.75 -8.93
CA HIS A 76 16.20 -14.00 -9.34
C HIS A 76 16.62 -12.78 -10.17
N TYR A 77 15.68 -12.26 -10.95
CA TYR A 77 15.86 -11.08 -11.79
C TYR A 77 14.84 -10.02 -11.42
N TYR A 78 15.27 -8.77 -11.34
CA TYR A 78 14.49 -7.67 -10.83
C TYR A 78 14.39 -6.55 -11.85
N GLN A 79 13.20 -6.01 -12.04
CA GLN A 79 12.94 -4.85 -12.89
C GLN A 79 12.08 -3.83 -12.15
N VAL A 80 12.62 -2.63 -12.00
CA VAL A 80 11.86 -1.49 -11.50
C VAL A 80 10.98 -0.94 -12.63
N VAL A 81 9.72 -0.71 -12.32
CA VAL A 81 8.80 0.05 -13.17
C VAL A 81 8.51 1.37 -12.49
N GLN A 82 8.98 2.47 -13.09
CA GLN A 82 8.65 3.82 -12.63
C GLN A 82 7.31 4.25 -13.22
N LEU A 83 6.50 4.93 -12.40
CA LEU A 83 5.18 5.44 -12.73
C LEU A 83 5.15 6.95 -12.46
N PRO A 84 5.49 7.83 -13.43
CA PRO A 84 5.61 9.26 -13.18
C PRO A 84 4.35 9.92 -12.61
N ASP A 85 3.16 9.41 -12.96
CA ASP A 85 1.89 9.93 -12.47
C ASP A 85 1.46 9.32 -11.13
N GLY A 86 2.14 8.28 -10.67
CA GLY A 86 1.90 7.64 -9.36
C GLY A 86 0.53 6.97 -9.20
N ASN A 87 -0.18 6.76 -10.30
CA ASN A 87 -1.57 6.33 -10.31
C ASN A 87 -1.70 4.85 -10.73
N LEU A 88 -1.09 3.95 -9.95
CA LEU A 88 -1.39 2.51 -10.00
C LEU A 88 -1.49 1.97 -8.56
N ASN A 89 -2.54 1.19 -8.25
CA ASN A 89 -2.63 0.50 -6.96
C ASN A 89 -1.91 -0.84 -6.93
N TRP A 90 -1.85 -1.46 -5.75
CA TRP A 90 -1.06 -2.69 -5.56
C TRP A 90 -1.57 -3.84 -6.42
N TYR A 91 -2.89 -4.08 -6.47
CA TYR A 91 -3.46 -5.14 -7.31
C TYR A 91 -3.20 -4.91 -8.80
N GLN A 92 -3.30 -3.66 -9.26
CA GLN A 92 -3.01 -3.31 -10.65
C GLN A 92 -1.51 -3.48 -10.97
N ALA A 93 -0.62 -3.13 -10.04
CA ALA A 93 0.81 -3.36 -10.16
C ALA A 93 1.16 -4.86 -10.19
N ALA A 94 0.52 -5.65 -9.33
CA ALA A 94 0.68 -7.11 -9.28
C ALA A 94 0.16 -7.80 -10.55
N TYR A 95 -0.99 -7.38 -11.07
CA TYR A 95 -1.51 -7.85 -12.35
C TYR A 95 -0.53 -7.54 -13.50
N MET A 96 0.07 -6.36 -13.50
CA MET A 96 1.07 -5.96 -14.49
C MET A 96 2.39 -6.74 -14.33
N ALA A 97 2.80 -7.08 -13.12
CA ALA A 97 3.94 -7.94 -12.85
C ALA A 97 3.70 -9.36 -13.40
N GLU A 98 2.53 -9.95 -13.13
CA GLU A 98 2.11 -11.24 -13.71
C GLU A 98 2.09 -11.19 -15.24
N ALA A 99 1.52 -10.14 -15.82
CA ALA A 99 1.49 -9.95 -17.28
C ALA A 99 2.90 -9.81 -17.91
N ALA A 100 3.92 -9.48 -17.11
CA ALA A 100 5.31 -9.50 -17.55
C ALA A 100 5.98 -10.88 -17.42
N GLY A 101 5.26 -11.87 -16.86
CA GLY A 101 5.78 -13.20 -16.54
C GLY A 101 6.51 -13.26 -15.20
N GLY A 102 6.25 -12.32 -14.29
CA GLY A 102 6.88 -12.24 -12.97
C GLY A 102 5.86 -12.09 -11.83
N TYR A 103 6.36 -11.59 -10.71
CA TYR A 103 5.61 -11.29 -9.49
C TYR A 103 5.98 -9.88 -9.02
N LEU A 104 5.17 -9.24 -8.18
CA LEU A 104 5.74 -8.18 -7.35
C LEU A 104 6.80 -8.82 -6.44
N ALA A 105 7.93 -8.15 -6.29
CA ALA A 105 9.12 -8.73 -5.70
C ALA A 105 8.92 -9.26 -4.27
N SER A 106 9.40 -10.47 -4.04
CA SER A 106 9.64 -11.06 -2.73
C SER A 106 10.98 -10.61 -2.19
N ILE A 107 11.12 -10.71 -0.87
CA ILE A 107 12.40 -10.51 -0.20
C ILE A 107 12.53 -11.56 0.91
N THR A 108 13.46 -12.49 0.74
CA THR A 108 13.64 -13.67 1.61
C THR A 108 14.95 -13.62 2.41
N SER A 109 15.76 -12.57 2.22
CA SER A 109 17.01 -12.40 2.94
C SER A 109 17.40 -10.92 3.11
N PRO A 110 18.24 -10.58 4.12
CA PRO A 110 18.75 -9.23 4.26
C PRO A 110 19.65 -8.79 3.10
N GLU A 111 20.40 -9.69 2.47
CA GLU A 111 21.21 -9.39 1.29
C GLU A 111 20.33 -9.03 0.08
N GLU A 112 19.24 -9.76 -0.11
CA GLU A 112 18.25 -9.47 -1.14
C GLU A 112 17.55 -8.13 -0.88
N ASN A 113 17.15 -7.87 0.37
CA ASN A 113 16.54 -6.60 0.75
C ASN A 113 17.42 -5.41 0.39
N ALA A 114 18.72 -5.50 0.74
CA ALA A 114 19.69 -4.46 0.43
C ALA A 114 19.86 -4.27 -1.08
N PHE A 115 19.93 -5.37 -1.85
CA PHE A 115 20.01 -5.31 -3.30
C PHE A 115 18.78 -4.67 -3.93
N VAL A 116 17.58 -5.13 -3.57
CA VAL A 116 16.31 -4.65 -4.14
C VAL A 116 16.10 -3.18 -3.79
N PHE A 117 16.39 -2.78 -2.55
CA PHE A 117 16.31 -1.37 -2.13
C PHE A 117 17.30 -0.47 -2.89
N ASP A 118 18.52 -0.92 -3.17
CA ASP A 118 19.52 -0.13 -3.93
C ASP A 118 19.03 0.23 -5.35
N LEU A 119 18.15 -0.59 -5.94
CA LEU A 119 17.53 -0.28 -7.24
C LEU A 119 16.62 0.96 -7.20
N VAL A 120 16.10 1.29 -6.01
CA VAL A 120 15.04 2.28 -5.80
C VAL A 120 15.37 3.33 -4.74
N ASN A 121 16.60 3.41 -4.24
CA ASN A 121 17.02 4.36 -3.20
C ASN A 121 17.17 5.81 -3.75
N ASP A 122 16.06 6.39 -4.21
CA ASP A 122 15.94 7.74 -4.76
C ASP A 122 14.49 8.23 -4.57
N ASP A 123 14.32 9.48 -4.13
CA ASP A 123 13.01 10.08 -3.84
C ASP A 123 12.02 9.98 -5.01
N LYS A 124 12.49 9.90 -6.27
CA LYS A 124 11.61 9.83 -7.44
C LYS A 124 10.75 8.56 -7.52
N TYR A 125 11.06 7.55 -6.71
CA TYR A 125 10.29 6.30 -6.63
C TYR A 125 9.32 6.26 -5.44
N PHE A 126 9.39 7.26 -4.55
CA PHE A 126 8.65 7.32 -3.29
C PHE A 126 7.63 8.45 -3.34
N TRP A 127 6.37 8.17 -2.98
CA TRP A 127 5.39 9.24 -2.83
C TRP A 127 5.46 9.80 -1.41
N GLN A 128 5.72 11.11 -1.30
CA GLN A 128 5.67 11.83 -0.04
C GLN A 128 4.27 12.37 0.23
N PHE A 129 3.74 12.11 1.43
CA PHE A 129 2.52 12.73 1.90
C PHE A 129 2.67 14.25 1.94
N PRO A 130 1.80 15.03 1.28
CA PRO A 130 1.89 16.48 1.35
C PRO A 130 1.37 16.97 2.71
N THR A 131 1.93 18.08 3.20
CA THR A 131 1.46 18.73 4.44
C THR A 131 -0.02 19.13 4.37
N TYR A 132 -0.55 19.37 3.16
CA TYR A 132 -1.95 19.71 2.92
C TYR A 132 -2.52 18.88 1.76
N VAL A 133 -3.77 18.44 1.90
CA VAL A 133 -4.57 17.84 0.83
C VAL A 133 -5.91 18.55 0.81
N GLU A 134 -6.30 19.07 -0.36
CA GLU A 134 -7.58 19.78 -0.54
C GLU A 134 -7.79 20.96 0.44
N GLY A 135 -6.69 21.63 0.83
CA GLY A 135 -6.71 22.75 1.76
C GLY A 135 -6.78 22.36 3.24
N GLU A 136 -6.85 21.06 3.55
CA GLU A 136 -6.81 20.54 4.91
C GLU A 136 -5.42 20.04 5.28
N SER A 137 -4.96 20.41 6.47
CA SER A 137 -3.68 19.98 7.02
C SER A 137 -3.68 18.46 7.30
N ARG A 138 -2.63 17.76 6.85
CA ARG A 138 -2.38 16.34 7.09
C ARG A 138 -1.26 16.14 8.11
N HIS A 139 -1.22 16.95 9.17
CA HIS A 139 -0.23 16.81 10.25
C HIS A 139 -0.19 15.41 10.88
N ASN A 140 -1.21 14.57 10.68
CA ASN A 140 -1.25 13.20 11.14
C ASN A 140 -0.49 12.19 10.26
N HIS A 141 0.20 12.61 9.21
CA HIS A 141 1.04 11.74 8.37
C HIS A 141 2.47 12.25 8.24
N TYR A 142 2.81 13.35 8.93
CA TYR A 142 4.17 13.89 9.12
C TYR A 142 5.09 13.89 7.88
N GLU A 143 4.56 14.00 6.66
CA GLU A 143 5.32 13.89 5.41
C GLU A 143 6.09 12.56 5.24
N ILE A 144 5.52 11.46 5.74
CA ILE A 144 6.02 10.11 5.47
C ILE A 144 6.03 9.83 3.96
N THR A 145 6.88 8.90 3.55
CA THR A 145 7.04 8.45 2.18
C THR A 145 6.67 6.97 2.08
N ILE A 146 6.02 6.60 0.98
CA ILE A 146 5.56 5.23 0.72
C ILE A 146 5.92 4.77 -0.69
N GLY A 147 6.00 3.44 -0.83
CA GLY A 147 6.40 2.76 -2.05
C GLY A 147 7.90 2.80 -2.27
N PRO A 148 8.47 2.05 -3.24
CA PRO A 148 7.78 1.23 -4.22
C PRO A 148 7.05 0.02 -3.63
N PHE A 149 6.04 -0.48 -4.35
CA PHE A 149 5.34 -1.71 -3.93
C PHE A 149 6.22 -2.96 -4.06
N LEU A 150 6.05 -3.86 -3.09
CA LEU A 150 6.61 -5.22 -3.01
C LEU A 150 5.48 -6.25 -3.02
N GLY A 151 5.78 -7.53 -3.17
CA GLY A 151 4.80 -8.59 -3.41
C GLY A 151 4.11 -9.18 -2.20
N GLY A 152 4.31 -8.59 -1.02
CA GLY A 152 3.72 -9.09 0.20
C GLY A 152 2.26 -8.68 0.34
N TYR A 153 1.43 -9.61 0.82
CA TYR A 153 0.02 -9.35 1.10
C TYR A 153 -0.48 -10.20 2.27
N GLN A 154 -1.59 -9.78 2.87
CA GLN A 154 -2.38 -10.57 3.80
C GLN A 154 -3.67 -11.04 3.13
N PRO A 155 -3.97 -12.35 3.14
CA PRO A 155 -5.28 -12.86 2.76
C PRO A 155 -6.40 -12.26 3.63
N ASP A 156 -7.59 -12.13 3.05
CA ASP A 156 -8.78 -11.68 3.78
C ASP A 156 -9.05 -12.54 5.02
N GLY A 157 -9.30 -11.88 6.15
CA GLY A 157 -9.54 -12.53 7.43
C GLY A 157 -8.29 -13.01 8.17
N SER A 158 -7.09 -12.60 7.73
CA SER A 158 -5.86 -12.78 8.50
C SER A 158 -5.91 -12.03 9.84
N GLU A 159 -5.14 -12.51 10.81
CA GLU A 159 -5.02 -11.85 12.11
C GLU A 159 -4.24 -10.54 11.97
N GLU A 160 -4.88 -9.41 12.26
CA GLU A 160 -4.22 -8.10 12.21
C GLU A 160 -3.32 -7.85 13.43
N PRO A 161 -2.26 -7.01 13.31
CA PRO A 161 -1.77 -6.41 12.06
C PRO A 161 -0.68 -7.26 11.36
N ALA A 162 -0.13 -8.27 12.04
CA ALA A 162 1.09 -8.97 11.60
C ALA A 162 0.87 -10.43 11.17
N GLY A 163 -0.34 -10.96 11.26
CA GLY A 163 -0.64 -12.34 10.93
C GLY A 163 -0.84 -12.57 9.44
N GLY A 164 -0.46 -13.76 8.97
CA GLY A 164 -0.90 -14.27 7.66
C GLY A 164 -0.22 -13.66 6.42
N TRP A 165 0.80 -12.80 6.58
CA TRP A 165 1.58 -12.27 5.46
C TRP A 165 2.18 -13.38 4.58
N ARG A 166 2.13 -13.18 3.26
CA ARG A 166 2.64 -14.09 2.24
C ARG A 166 3.21 -13.32 1.06
N TRP A 167 4.13 -13.94 0.32
CA TRP A 167 4.60 -13.43 -0.96
C TRP A 167 3.70 -13.93 -2.11
N LEU A 168 3.46 -13.08 -3.11
CA LEU A 168 2.79 -13.49 -4.36
C LEU A 168 3.58 -14.57 -5.14
N SER A 169 4.90 -14.63 -4.98
CA SER A 169 5.75 -15.69 -5.55
C SER A 169 5.43 -17.08 -4.99
N GLY A 170 4.85 -17.13 -3.79
CA GLY A 170 4.64 -18.36 -3.03
C GLY A 170 5.86 -18.80 -2.21
N GLU A 171 6.93 -18.02 -2.19
CA GLU A 171 8.08 -18.23 -1.31
C GLU A 171 7.70 -18.12 0.17
N GLU A 172 8.53 -18.71 1.03
CA GLU A 172 8.32 -18.68 2.47
C GLU A 172 8.45 -17.25 3.01
N PHE A 173 7.54 -16.87 3.91
CA PHE A 173 7.56 -15.57 4.58
C PHE A 173 8.24 -15.71 5.95
N ASP A 174 9.57 -15.86 5.96
CA ASP A 174 10.38 -16.08 7.18
C ASP A 174 11.36 -14.93 7.49
N TYR A 175 11.72 -14.13 6.49
CA TYR A 175 12.44 -12.88 6.65
C TYR A 175 11.48 -11.69 6.70
N THR A 176 11.71 -10.79 7.66
CA THR A 176 10.96 -9.53 7.77
C THR A 176 11.86 -8.34 8.00
N ASN A 177 11.55 -7.21 7.36
CA ASN A 177 12.25 -5.94 7.59
C ASN A 177 11.28 -4.78 7.80
N TRP A 178 10.24 -4.98 8.61
CA TRP A 178 9.24 -3.96 8.91
C TRP A 178 9.85 -2.71 9.57
N ALA A 179 9.34 -1.55 9.21
CA ALA A 179 9.73 -0.28 9.81
C ALA A 179 9.50 -0.30 11.33
N GLN A 180 10.42 0.30 12.06
CA GLN A 180 10.37 0.41 13.52
C GLN A 180 10.26 1.89 13.88
N ASN A 181 9.51 2.21 14.92
CA ASN A 181 9.41 3.57 15.43
C ASN A 181 10.80 4.11 15.85
N LEU A 182 11.25 5.21 15.24
CA LEU A 182 12.52 5.86 15.57
C LEU A 182 12.33 7.20 16.30
N ASP A 183 11.31 7.98 15.94
CA ASP A 183 11.06 9.35 16.45
C ASP A 183 12.36 10.20 16.55
N ASP A 184 13.19 10.14 15.51
CA ASP A 184 14.50 10.80 15.48
C ASP A 184 14.47 12.21 14.87
N GLY A 185 13.31 12.63 14.34
CA GLY A 185 13.08 13.92 13.69
C GLY A 185 13.71 14.04 12.30
N VAL A 186 14.27 12.97 11.75
CA VAL A 186 14.97 12.94 10.46
C VAL A 186 14.40 11.84 9.56
N ILE A 187 14.61 10.59 9.93
CA ILE A 187 14.09 9.40 9.24
C ILE A 187 12.64 9.18 9.66
N ASP A 188 12.32 9.43 10.94
CA ASP A 188 10.99 9.32 11.49
C ASP A 188 10.66 10.60 12.28
N LYS A 189 9.75 11.39 11.73
CA LYS A 189 9.24 12.63 12.32
C LYS A 189 7.88 12.43 12.97
N ASP A 190 7.32 11.22 12.93
CA ASP A 190 6.08 10.91 13.60
C ASP A 190 6.34 10.75 15.10
N PRO A 191 5.77 11.60 15.97
CA PRO A 191 5.90 11.48 17.41
C PRO A 191 5.01 10.37 18.02
N ARG A 192 4.23 9.65 17.19
CA ARG A 192 3.43 8.48 17.58
C ARG A 192 4.18 7.21 17.22
N ASP A 193 3.78 6.10 17.81
CA ASP A 193 4.30 4.78 17.42
C ASP A 193 4.03 4.51 15.94
N ASN A 194 5.11 4.47 15.16
CA ASN A 194 5.10 4.21 13.72
C ASN A 194 5.72 2.84 13.37
N THR A 195 5.72 1.89 14.31
CA THR A 195 6.13 0.50 14.06
C THR A 195 5.16 -0.17 13.08
N GLN A 196 5.67 -1.00 12.17
CA GLN A 196 4.90 -1.70 11.15
C GLN A 196 5.00 -3.23 11.33
N PRO A 197 4.04 -4.01 10.81
CA PRO A 197 2.74 -3.57 10.32
C PRO A 197 1.84 -3.14 11.49
N ASN A 198 0.94 -2.18 11.28
CA ASN A 198 0.12 -1.65 12.39
C ASN A 198 -1.38 -1.53 12.13
N ASP A 199 -1.88 -1.86 10.93
CA ASP A 199 -3.30 -1.72 10.56
C ASP A 199 -3.93 -0.42 11.08
N SER A 200 -3.23 0.69 10.82
CA SER A 200 -3.55 2.05 11.27
C SER A 200 -5.02 2.40 11.02
N GLY A 201 -5.79 2.37 12.11
CA GLY A 201 -7.20 2.75 12.16
C GLY A 201 -8.17 1.72 11.61
N ASP A 202 -7.84 0.43 11.69
CA ASP A 202 -8.66 -0.72 11.22
C ASP A 202 -9.01 -0.59 9.73
N ARG A 203 -8.04 -0.17 8.93
CA ARG A 203 -8.25 0.20 7.52
C ARG A 203 -7.86 -0.90 6.54
N ASN A 204 -7.56 -2.10 7.03
CA ASN A 204 -7.15 -3.24 6.23
C ASN A 204 -5.90 -2.90 5.40
N GLN A 205 -4.81 -2.56 6.07
CA GLN A 205 -3.50 -2.41 5.42
C GLN A 205 -2.93 -3.80 5.06
N ARG A 206 -3.40 -4.36 3.95
CA ARG A 206 -3.17 -5.77 3.59
C ARG A 206 -2.11 -5.99 2.51
N VAL A 207 -1.41 -4.94 2.09
CA VAL A 207 -0.35 -5.00 1.06
C VAL A 207 0.88 -4.25 1.53
N MET A 208 2.04 -4.39 0.89
CA MET A 208 3.27 -3.76 1.38
C MET A 208 4.12 -3.06 0.30
N GLY A 209 5.08 -2.28 0.78
CA GLY A 209 6.22 -1.78 0.01
C GLY A 209 7.25 -1.14 0.93
N PHE A 210 8.29 -0.54 0.35
CA PHE A 210 9.28 0.21 1.12
C PHE A 210 8.71 1.53 1.65
N GLY A 211 9.08 1.92 2.87
CA GLY A 211 8.77 3.25 3.41
C GLY A 211 8.09 3.23 4.78
N GLU A 212 7.01 4.01 4.90
CA GLU A 212 6.41 4.51 6.16
C GLU A 212 7.37 5.36 7.00
N MET A 213 8.34 6.00 6.33
CA MET A 213 9.34 6.87 6.94
C MET A 213 9.50 8.14 6.12
N ASN A 214 10.11 9.18 6.67
CA ASN A 214 10.28 10.49 6.02
C ASN A 214 11.32 10.56 4.91
N LEU A 215 12.05 9.47 4.70
CA LEU A 215 13.07 9.29 3.66
C LEU A 215 12.91 7.90 3.04
N PRO A 216 13.43 7.67 1.83
CA PRO A 216 13.64 6.33 1.31
C PRO A 216 14.41 5.47 2.32
N VAL A 217 13.82 4.35 2.73
CA VAL A 217 14.39 3.42 3.70
C VAL A 217 14.26 1.97 3.22
N PRO A 218 15.18 1.08 3.60
CA PRO A 218 15.12 -0.33 3.21
C PRO A 218 14.07 -1.13 3.99
N THR A 219 13.35 -0.50 4.92
CA THR A 219 12.30 -1.14 5.74
C THR A 219 10.93 -1.05 5.07
N TRP A 220 10.02 -1.94 5.48
CA TRP A 220 8.71 -2.09 4.87
C TRP A 220 7.60 -1.47 5.69
N GLY A 221 6.57 -0.96 5.02
CA GLY A 221 5.30 -0.56 5.62
C GLY A 221 4.13 -1.35 5.03
N ASP A 222 3.06 -1.50 5.81
CA ASP A 222 1.79 -2.01 5.31
C ASP A 222 0.90 -0.87 4.80
N TYR A 223 0.25 -1.08 3.66
CA TYR A 223 -0.50 -0.07 2.93
C TYR A 223 -1.93 -0.53 2.69
N MET A 224 -2.82 0.46 2.55
CA MET A 224 -4.14 0.20 2.00
C MET A 224 -4.00 -0.19 0.53
N ASP A 225 -4.75 -1.20 0.12
CA ASP A 225 -4.64 -1.80 -1.21
C ASP A 225 -5.01 -0.86 -2.37
N ASP A 226 -5.65 0.26 -2.06
CA ASP A 226 -6.24 1.20 -2.99
C ASP A 226 -5.43 2.50 -3.15
N VAL A 227 -4.24 2.59 -2.53
CA VAL A 227 -3.29 3.70 -2.72
C VAL A 227 -2.92 3.84 -4.20
N GLY A 228 -3.07 5.04 -4.78
CA GLY A 228 -2.70 5.30 -6.18
C GLY A 228 -3.61 4.68 -7.25
N THR A 229 -4.85 4.29 -6.97
CA THR A 229 -5.70 3.54 -7.94
C THR A 229 -5.87 4.22 -9.32
N TYR A 230 -5.42 3.56 -10.39
CA TYR A 230 -5.68 4.00 -11.78
C TYR A 230 -7.18 4.03 -12.08
N GLY A 231 -7.62 5.02 -12.85
CA GLY A 231 -9.02 5.20 -13.26
C GLY A 231 -9.90 5.84 -12.17
N ARG A 232 -9.29 6.24 -11.05
CA ARG A 232 -9.94 6.98 -9.96
C ARG A 232 -9.06 8.14 -9.52
N GLU A 233 -9.69 9.23 -9.11
CA GLU A 233 -9.00 10.28 -8.37
C GLU A 233 -9.13 9.95 -6.88
N ARG A 234 -8.14 9.21 -6.35
CA ARG A 234 -8.03 8.95 -4.91
C ARG A 234 -6.83 9.69 -4.36
N LEU A 235 -7.09 10.58 -3.42
CA LEU A 235 -6.10 11.28 -2.61
C LEU A 235 -6.45 11.07 -1.13
N PRO A 236 -5.47 11.09 -0.22
CA PRO A 236 -4.02 11.01 -0.45
C PRO A 236 -3.56 9.60 -0.91
N GLY A 237 -2.32 9.48 -1.35
CA GLY A 237 -1.67 8.20 -1.65
C GLY A 237 -1.42 7.97 -3.13
N ARG A 238 -0.15 7.87 -3.51
CA ARG A 238 0.30 7.43 -4.84
C ARG A 238 1.40 6.38 -4.68
N SER A 239 1.67 5.64 -5.75
CA SER A 239 2.83 4.76 -5.85
C SER A 239 3.60 5.09 -7.12
N TYR A 240 4.80 5.65 -6.96
CA TYR A 240 5.63 6.09 -8.10
C TYR A 240 6.49 4.97 -8.69
N ALA A 241 6.49 3.78 -8.10
CA ALA A 241 7.10 2.61 -8.69
C ALA A 241 6.62 1.31 -8.05
N PHE A 242 6.90 0.22 -8.73
CA PHE A 242 6.86 -1.14 -8.19
C PHE A 242 8.02 -1.96 -8.75
N ILE A 243 8.36 -3.05 -8.07
CA ILE A 243 9.47 -3.92 -8.48
C ILE A 243 8.90 -5.26 -8.91
N ILE A 244 9.21 -5.66 -10.14
CA ILE A 244 8.90 -6.98 -10.67
C ILE A 244 10.08 -7.91 -10.42
N GLU A 245 9.80 -9.10 -9.95
CA GLU A 245 10.74 -10.21 -9.84
C GLU A 245 10.41 -11.31 -10.87
N TYR A 246 11.45 -11.94 -11.42
CA TYR A 246 11.36 -13.06 -12.34
C TYR A 246 12.27 -14.21 -11.93
N GLU A 247 11.77 -15.44 -12.08
CA GLU A 247 12.51 -16.71 -11.91
C GLU A 247 13.63 -16.90 -12.95
N SER A 248 13.55 -16.18 -14.07
CA SER A 248 14.53 -16.25 -15.14
C SER A 248 14.59 -14.93 -15.89
N MET A 249 15.71 -14.66 -16.58
CA MET A 249 15.88 -13.43 -17.36
C MET A 249 14.68 -13.26 -18.31
N PRO A 250 13.88 -12.18 -18.16
CA PRO A 250 12.70 -12.00 -18.98
C PRO A 250 13.12 -11.82 -20.43
N GLN A 251 12.43 -12.51 -21.33
CA GLN A 251 12.66 -12.32 -22.75
C GLN A 251 12.23 -10.90 -23.13
N THR A 252 13.08 -10.17 -23.83
CA THR A 252 12.69 -8.90 -24.43
C THR A 252 11.58 -9.16 -25.44
N VAL A 253 10.33 -8.86 -25.08
CA VAL A 253 9.24 -8.86 -26.04
C VAL A 253 9.49 -7.66 -26.95
N THR A 254 10.05 -7.93 -28.12
CA THR A 254 10.14 -6.89 -29.15
C THR A 254 8.71 -6.63 -29.62
N PRO A 255 8.22 -5.37 -29.64
CA PRO A 255 6.89 -5.04 -30.14
C PRO A 255 6.65 -5.58 -31.56
#